data_AF-G0NXW1-F1
#
_entry.id   AF-G0NXW1-F1
#
_cell.length_a   1.000
_cell.length_b   1.000
_cell.length_c   1.000
_cell.angle_alpha   90.00
_cell.angle_beta   90.00
_cell.angle_gamma   90.00
#
_symmetry.space_group_name_H-M   'P 1'
#
loop_
_entity.id
_entity.type
_entity.pdbx_description
1 polymer ?
#
loop_
_entity_poly.entity_id
_entity_poly.type
_entity_poly.pdbx_seq_one_letter_code
_entity_poly.pdbx_strand_id
1 'polypeptide(L)'
;MRYIAIVYHAISDSTRRRTLKSLAEKIEKCRTPMLKDEQDLFYSSIQNVVIAPNFEKCMQKNDLVLCYFRKAIDMKNWAQIKNLLTSNPEMIPLYEHIDGFLLVGKQQKIPPIEVLGVFMEYARRKNKYFVELEDFENVFPKVMKFCSATASVSMFDNKLIERSYISDQSVDILKKRIDEYVKDKKQGFVKIEEYEQVRKEVTKWKKQKRIRNGQGVVVVDALNFGGGGDPKSWERISAQFDHVFFATRSPPKKVREEVLKRYNGTALYCDKLSTDDLVILKMALEFGPMTSLVTNDRYRDHRREICDGDCELEQIWDDFMIDAVYRHFDGRIENRRDFNLRVRKVGQKWFVPVLDSEGRSPEFRKLKIYCIEQKLTSCV
;
A
#
# COMPACT_ATOMS: atom_id res chain seq x y z
N MET A 1 -21.49 -13.21 -20.17
CA MET A 1 -20.13 -13.36 -19.57
C MET A 1 -19.32 -14.37 -20.39
N ARG A 2 -18.04 -14.08 -20.68
CA ARG A 2 -16.98 -14.97 -21.25
C ARG A 2 -16.82 -15.17 -22.78
N TYR A 3 -16.76 -14.10 -23.60
CA TYR A 3 -16.28 -14.27 -25.00
C TYR A 3 -15.09 -13.41 -25.43
N ILE A 4 -14.51 -12.59 -24.54
CA ILE A 4 -13.27 -11.84 -24.83
C ILE A 4 -12.05 -12.44 -24.11
N ALA A 5 -12.25 -13.30 -23.11
CA ALA A 5 -11.18 -14.00 -22.39
C ALA A 5 -10.43 -15.09 -23.20
N ILE A 6 -10.71 -15.27 -24.50
CA ILE A 6 -10.20 -16.42 -25.28
C ILE A 6 -9.69 -15.97 -26.66
N VAL A 7 -8.70 -15.08 -26.73
CA VAL A 7 -7.85 -14.97 -27.94
C VAL A 7 -6.35 -14.99 -27.63
N TYR A 8 -5.91 -14.94 -26.36
CA TYR A 8 -4.48 -14.85 -26.02
C TYR A 8 -3.96 -15.84 -24.98
N HIS A 9 -4.18 -17.14 -25.23
CA HIS A 9 -3.47 -18.21 -24.51
C HIS A 9 -2.64 -19.16 -25.39
N ALA A 10 -2.36 -18.85 -26.66
CA ALA A 10 -1.52 -19.76 -27.47
C ALA A 10 -0.69 -19.00 -28.51
N ILE A 11 0.43 -18.42 -28.09
CA ILE A 11 1.39 -17.78 -29.02
C ILE A 11 2.13 -18.84 -29.89
N SER A 12 2.12 -20.12 -29.50
CA SER A 12 2.91 -21.20 -30.15
C SER A 12 2.15 -22.25 -30.97
N ASP A 13 0.83 -22.14 -31.23
CA ASP A 13 0.07 -23.15 -32.01
C ASP A 13 -0.56 -22.55 -33.30
N SER A 14 -0.01 -22.94 -34.45
CA SER A 14 -0.46 -22.49 -35.79
C SER A 14 -1.82 -23.04 -36.21
N THR A 15 -2.22 -24.21 -35.69
CA THR A 15 -3.49 -24.87 -36.04
C THR A 15 -4.64 -24.13 -35.36
N ARG A 16 -4.46 -23.73 -34.10
CA ARG A 16 -5.42 -22.90 -33.36
C ARG A 16 -5.59 -21.50 -33.96
N ARG A 17 -4.53 -20.88 -34.52
CA ARG A 17 -4.66 -19.60 -35.25
C ARG A 17 -5.62 -19.67 -36.44
N ARG A 18 -5.60 -20.76 -37.22
CA ARG A 18 -6.54 -20.94 -38.36
C ARG A 18 -7.98 -21.07 -37.90
N THR A 19 -8.22 -21.85 -36.84
CA THR A 19 -9.56 -22.02 -36.27
C THR A 19 -10.11 -20.72 -35.70
N LEU A 20 -9.24 -19.90 -35.08
CA LEU A 20 -9.60 -18.60 -34.51
C LEU A 20 -9.87 -17.54 -35.59
N LYS A 21 -9.09 -17.53 -36.68
CA LYS A 21 -9.35 -16.65 -37.84
C LYS A 21 -10.72 -16.96 -38.46
N SER A 22 -11.07 -18.24 -38.59
CA SER A 22 -12.40 -18.68 -39.05
C SER A 22 -13.53 -18.29 -38.09
N LEU A 23 -13.26 -18.23 -36.77
CA LEU A 23 -14.22 -17.79 -35.75
C LEU A 23 -14.42 -16.26 -35.76
N ALA A 24 -13.35 -15.48 -35.93
CA ALA A 24 -13.43 -14.02 -36.09
C ALA A 24 -14.25 -13.62 -37.33
N GLU A 25 -14.02 -14.28 -38.47
CA GLU A 25 -14.81 -14.11 -39.71
C GLU A 25 -16.30 -14.49 -39.52
N LYS A 26 -16.61 -15.41 -38.60
CA LYS A 26 -17.99 -15.75 -38.23
C LYS A 26 -18.62 -14.75 -37.26
N ILE A 27 -17.82 -14.09 -36.40
CA ILE A 27 -18.26 -13.07 -35.45
C ILE A 27 -18.48 -11.70 -36.13
N GLU A 28 -17.80 -11.38 -37.23
CA GLU A 28 -18.13 -10.22 -38.09
C GLU A 28 -19.61 -10.21 -38.54
N LYS A 29 -20.28 -11.37 -38.53
CA LYS A 29 -21.72 -11.48 -38.81
C LYS A 29 -22.62 -11.15 -37.61
N CYS A 30 -22.09 -11.07 -36.39
CA CYS A 30 -22.80 -10.62 -35.19
C CYS A 30 -22.69 -9.10 -35.07
N ARG A 31 -23.69 -8.38 -35.63
CA ARG A 31 -23.85 -6.93 -35.50
C ARG A 31 -24.25 -6.54 -34.07
N THR A 32 -23.28 -6.41 -33.16
CA THR A 32 -23.49 -5.73 -31.87
C THR A 32 -22.69 -4.42 -31.88
N PRO A 33 -23.33 -3.24 -32.02
CA PRO A 33 -22.65 -1.95 -32.19
C PRO A 33 -21.72 -1.53 -31.05
N MET A 34 -21.90 -2.09 -29.84
CA MET A 34 -21.22 -1.64 -28.62
C MET A 34 -19.76 -2.10 -28.46
N LEU A 35 -19.17 -2.81 -29.43
CA LEU A 35 -17.78 -3.32 -29.35
C LEU A 35 -16.90 -2.92 -30.55
N LYS A 36 -17.39 -2.02 -31.41
CA LYS A 36 -16.67 -1.63 -32.62
C LYS A 36 -15.34 -0.94 -32.29
N ASP A 37 -15.34 -0.08 -31.26
CA ASP A 37 -14.14 0.63 -30.83
C ASP A 37 -13.07 -0.33 -30.26
N GLU A 38 -13.47 -1.33 -29.47
CA GLU A 38 -12.57 -2.39 -29.00
C GLU A 38 -12.04 -3.27 -30.14
N GLN A 39 -12.88 -3.57 -31.14
CA GLN A 39 -12.46 -4.29 -32.34
C GLN A 39 -11.45 -3.48 -33.15
N ASP A 40 -11.69 -2.19 -33.36
CA ASP A 40 -10.79 -1.29 -34.09
C ASP A 40 -9.45 -1.10 -33.35
N LEU A 41 -9.48 -1.00 -32.02
CA LEU A 41 -8.28 -0.98 -31.18
C LEU A 41 -7.52 -2.30 -31.20
N PHE A 42 -8.22 -3.44 -31.26
CA PHE A 42 -7.62 -4.76 -31.42
C PHE A 42 -7.00 -4.93 -32.81
N TYR A 43 -7.68 -4.53 -33.90
CA TYR A 43 -7.10 -4.56 -35.24
C TYR A 43 -5.89 -3.65 -35.37
N SER A 44 -5.95 -2.45 -34.79
CA SER A 44 -4.80 -1.54 -34.66
C SER A 44 -3.66 -2.17 -33.84
N SER A 45 -4.01 -2.99 -32.83
CA SER A 45 -3.03 -3.77 -32.08
C SER A 45 -2.36 -4.84 -32.93
N ILE A 46 -2.92 -5.28 -34.04
CA ILE A 46 -2.29 -6.26 -34.94
C ILE A 46 -1.38 -5.57 -35.98
N GLN A 47 -1.63 -4.30 -36.28
CA GLN A 47 -0.83 -3.49 -37.22
C GLN A 47 0.43 -2.91 -36.53
N ASN A 48 1.47 -2.52 -37.27
CA ASN A 48 2.71 -1.93 -36.72
C ASN A 48 2.51 -0.48 -36.20
N VAL A 49 1.51 -0.25 -35.36
CA VAL A 49 1.25 1.05 -34.74
C VAL A 49 2.27 1.29 -33.62
N VAL A 50 3.02 2.39 -33.75
CA VAL A 50 4.15 2.75 -32.86
C VAL A 50 3.66 3.34 -31.53
N ILE A 51 2.44 3.88 -31.49
CA ILE A 51 1.87 4.60 -30.35
C ILE A 51 0.76 3.76 -29.71
N ALA A 52 0.78 3.62 -28.38
CA ALA A 52 -0.31 2.98 -27.65
C ALA A 52 -1.56 3.88 -27.67
N PRO A 53 -2.75 3.35 -28.00
CA PRO A 53 -3.97 4.14 -28.03
C PRO A 53 -4.47 4.52 -26.63
N ASN A 54 -5.39 5.48 -26.55
CA ASN A 54 -6.08 5.79 -25.30
C ASN A 54 -7.14 4.70 -25.01
N PHE A 55 -7.05 4.07 -23.84
CA PHE A 55 -7.94 2.99 -23.40
C PHE A 55 -9.05 3.43 -22.43
N GLU A 56 -9.18 4.72 -22.12
CA GLU A 56 -10.12 5.24 -21.10
C GLU A 56 -11.58 4.85 -21.33
N LYS A 57 -12.00 4.70 -22.59
CA LYS A 57 -13.38 4.36 -22.95
C LYS A 57 -13.59 2.86 -23.23
N CYS A 58 -12.56 2.03 -23.08
CA CYS A 58 -12.63 0.61 -23.44
C CYS A 58 -13.24 -0.23 -22.30
N MET A 59 -14.26 -1.02 -22.61
CA MET A 59 -14.86 -1.95 -21.63
C MET A 59 -13.89 -3.08 -21.23
N GLN A 60 -12.94 -3.44 -22.10
CA GLN A 60 -11.96 -4.53 -21.89
C GLN A 60 -10.52 -3.99 -21.79
N LYS A 61 -10.37 -2.83 -21.13
CA LYS A 61 -9.09 -2.12 -20.99
C LYS A 61 -7.94 -3.00 -20.49
N ASN A 62 -8.17 -3.85 -19.48
CA ASN A 62 -7.11 -4.68 -18.88
C ASN A 62 -6.51 -5.66 -19.89
N ASP A 63 -7.37 -6.41 -20.60
CA ASP A 63 -6.93 -7.40 -21.59
C ASP A 63 -6.23 -6.73 -22.77
N LEU A 64 -6.76 -5.60 -23.25
CA LEU A 64 -6.16 -4.85 -24.35
C LEU A 64 -4.78 -4.30 -23.99
N VAL A 65 -4.63 -3.68 -22.82
CA VAL A 65 -3.34 -3.17 -22.34
C VAL A 65 -2.30 -4.30 -22.29
N LEU A 66 -2.67 -5.48 -21.78
CA LEU A 66 -1.79 -6.64 -21.73
C LEU A 66 -1.40 -7.14 -23.14
N CYS A 67 -2.34 -7.14 -24.09
CA CYS A 67 -2.05 -7.50 -25.48
C CYS A 67 -1.03 -6.55 -26.12
N TYR A 68 -1.24 -5.24 -25.96
CA TYR A 68 -0.30 -4.22 -26.44
C TYR A 68 1.08 -4.35 -25.78
N PHE A 69 1.13 -4.69 -24.50
CA PHE A 69 2.38 -4.92 -23.79
C PHE A 69 3.15 -6.13 -24.32
N ARG A 70 2.49 -7.29 -24.48
CA ARG A 70 3.10 -8.51 -25.03
C ARG A 70 3.58 -8.30 -26.47
N LYS A 71 2.79 -7.63 -27.29
CA LYS A 71 3.22 -7.24 -28.63
C LYS A 71 4.42 -6.29 -28.61
N ALA A 72 4.45 -5.31 -27.70
CA ALA A 72 5.58 -4.41 -27.58
C ALA A 72 6.86 -5.19 -27.20
N ILE A 73 6.75 -6.27 -26.39
CA ILE A 73 7.85 -7.21 -26.16
C ILE A 73 8.28 -7.90 -27.46
N ASP A 74 7.33 -8.48 -28.22
CA ASP A 74 7.63 -9.21 -29.46
C ASP A 74 8.26 -8.32 -30.54
N MET A 75 7.76 -7.09 -30.67
CA MET A 75 8.30 -6.06 -31.56
C MET A 75 9.57 -5.40 -31.02
N LYS A 76 9.98 -5.77 -29.81
CA LYS A 76 11.13 -5.21 -29.10
C LYS A 76 11.02 -3.71 -28.92
N ASN A 77 9.83 -3.14 -28.78
CA ASN A 77 9.60 -1.70 -28.71
C ASN A 77 9.72 -1.17 -27.27
N TRP A 78 10.93 -0.76 -26.87
CA TRP A 78 11.20 -0.27 -25.51
C TRP A 78 10.36 0.96 -25.12
N ALA A 79 10.20 1.93 -26.02
CA ALA A 79 9.45 3.15 -25.74
C ALA A 79 7.99 2.85 -25.39
N GLN A 80 7.37 1.93 -26.13
CA GLN A 80 5.99 1.50 -25.88
C GLN A 80 5.88 0.68 -24.59
N ILE A 81 6.83 -0.23 -24.31
CA ILE A 81 6.92 -0.95 -23.04
C ILE A 81 6.94 0.03 -21.86
N LYS A 82 7.84 1.02 -21.90
CA LYS A 82 7.99 2.04 -20.85
C LYS A 82 6.71 2.84 -20.64
N ASN A 83 6.07 3.28 -21.72
CA ASN A 83 4.81 4.02 -21.65
C ASN A 83 3.70 3.17 -21.02
N LEU A 84 3.52 1.94 -21.47
CA LEU A 84 2.48 1.04 -20.97
C LEU A 84 2.67 0.72 -19.48
N LEU A 85 3.91 0.42 -19.05
CA LEU A 85 4.23 0.18 -17.64
C LEU A 85 4.03 1.41 -16.76
N THR A 86 4.29 2.61 -17.30
CA THR A 86 4.06 3.85 -16.56
C THR A 86 2.57 4.13 -16.42
N SER A 87 1.82 4.02 -17.52
CA SER A 87 0.42 4.46 -17.59
C SER A 87 -0.58 3.43 -17.05
N ASN A 88 -0.25 2.13 -17.09
CA ASN A 88 -1.14 1.04 -16.69
C ASN A 88 -0.42 -0.09 -15.92
N PRO A 89 0.31 0.22 -14.83
CA PRO A 89 1.13 -0.74 -14.09
C PRO A 89 0.32 -1.90 -13.48
N GLU A 90 -0.91 -1.63 -13.02
CA GLU A 90 -1.74 -2.65 -12.36
C GLU A 90 -2.23 -3.74 -13.31
N MET A 91 -2.40 -3.40 -14.59
CA MET A 91 -2.95 -4.24 -15.66
C MET A 91 -1.89 -5.14 -16.31
N ILE A 92 -0.61 -4.90 -16.01
CA ILE A 92 0.52 -5.61 -16.62
C ILE A 92 1.21 -6.45 -15.54
N PRO A 93 1.20 -7.79 -15.62
CA PRO A 93 1.97 -8.64 -14.73
C PRO A 93 3.43 -8.71 -15.21
N LEU A 94 4.20 -7.63 -15.03
CA LEU A 94 5.59 -7.53 -15.54
C LEU A 94 6.47 -8.66 -15.00
N TYR A 95 6.24 -9.09 -13.76
CA TYR A 95 6.98 -10.17 -13.11
C TYR A 95 6.91 -11.49 -13.89
N GLU A 96 5.75 -11.83 -14.46
CA GLU A 96 5.57 -13.00 -15.34
C GLU A 96 6.25 -12.83 -16.71
N HIS A 97 6.50 -11.59 -17.11
CA HIS A 97 7.06 -11.22 -18.42
C HIS A 97 8.50 -10.71 -18.32
N ILE A 98 9.18 -10.92 -17.19
CA ILE A 98 10.47 -10.29 -16.90
C ILE A 98 11.55 -10.68 -17.90
N ASP A 99 11.58 -11.94 -18.34
CA ASP A 99 12.59 -12.41 -19.29
C ASP A 99 12.44 -11.72 -20.66
N GLY A 100 11.19 -11.49 -21.12
CA GLY A 100 10.91 -10.72 -22.33
C GLY A 100 11.31 -9.25 -22.19
N PHE A 101 10.96 -8.62 -21.06
CA PHE A 101 11.36 -7.24 -20.76
C PHE A 101 12.88 -7.04 -20.79
N LEU A 102 13.64 -7.92 -20.12
CA LEU A 102 15.11 -7.85 -20.09
C LEU A 102 15.72 -8.16 -21.48
N LEU A 103 15.13 -9.08 -22.25
CA LEU A 103 15.56 -9.38 -23.61
C LEU A 103 15.42 -8.16 -24.53
N VAL A 104 14.31 -7.42 -24.45
CA VAL A 104 14.13 -6.19 -25.21
C VAL A 104 15.16 -5.15 -24.81
N GLY A 105 15.40 -4.94 -23.51
CA GLY A 105 16.45 -4.06 -23.01
C GLY A 105 17.83 -4.39 -23.58
N LYS A 106 18.18 -5.69 -23.62
CA LYS A 106 19.44 -6.17 -24.22
C LYS A 106 19.53 -5.85 -25.71
N GLN A 107 18.49 -6.19 -26.47
CA GLN A 107 18.49 -6.09 -27.94
C GLN A 107 18.47 -4.64 -28.41
N GLN A 108 17.77 -3.77 -27.70
CA GLN A 108 17.77 -2.33 -27.95
C GLN A 108 18.96 -1.59 -27.33
N LYS A 109 19.88 -2.30 -26.65
CA LYS A 109 21.05 -1.71 -25.97
C LYS A 109 20.69 -0.60 -24.97
N ILE A 110 19.58 -0.79 -24.24
CA ILE A 110 19.13 0.17 -23.24
C ILE A 110 20.13 0.21 -22.07
N PRO A 111 20.52 1.40 -21.58
CA PRO A 111 21.40 1.52 -20.43
C PRO A 111 20.84 0.76 -19.22
N PRO A 112 21.65 -0.03 -18.49
CA PRO A 112 21.11 -0.85 -17.41
C PRO A 112 20.54 -0.02 -16.25
N ILE A 113 20.98 1.22 -16.06
CA ILE A 113 20.38 2.17 -15.11
C ILE A 113 18.93 2.54 -15.49
N GLU A 114 18.64 2.64 -16.80
CA GLU A 114 17.30 2.92 -17.27
C GLU A 114 16.40 1.68 -17.10
N VAL A 115 16.90 0.49 -17.43
CA VAL A 115 16.16 -0.77 -17.22
C VAL A 115 15.81 -0.96 -15.75
N LEU A 116 16.78 -0.75 -14.84
CA LEU A 116 16.54 -0.78 -13.41
C LEU A 116 15.52 0.29 -12.98
N GLY A 117 15.65 1.52 -13.50
CA GLY A 117 14.73 2.62 -13.20
C GLY A 117 13.28 2.30 -13.57
N VAL A 118 13.05 1.75 -14.78
CA VAL A 118 11.71 1.37 -15.25
C VAL A 118 11.14 0.22 -14.41
N PHE A 119 11.95 -0.80 -14.11
CA PHE A 119 11.51 -1.92 -13.27
C PHE A 119 11.15 -1.48 -11.84
N MET A 120 11.97 -0.64 -11.22
CA MET A 120 11.73 -0.14 -9.86
C MET A 120 10.53 0.80 -9.80
N GLU A 121 10.31 1.62 -10.83
CA GLU A 121 9.12 2.46 -10.94
C GLU A 121 7.86 1.61 -11.09
N TYR A 122 7.91 0.53 -11.89
CA TYR A 122 6.82 -0.44 -11.97
C TYR A 122 6.54 -1.07 -10.60
N ALA A 123 7.57 -1.57 -9.90
CA ALA A 123 7.40 -2.20 -8.59
C ALA A 123 6.73 -1.24 -7.59
N ARG A 124 7.19 0.02 -7.55
CA ARG A 124 6.60 1.09 -6.73
C ARG A 124 5.15 1.38 -7.10
N ARG A 125 4.79 1.37 -8.38
CA ARG A 125 3.40 1.61 -8.81
C ARG A 125 2.51 0.40 -8.56
N LYS A 126 3.05 -0.82 -8.67
CA LYS A 126 2.30 -2.05 -8.40
C LYS A 126 1.94 -2.17 -6.93
N ASN A 127 2.86 -1.82 -6.04
CA ASN A 127 2.61 -1.61 -4.62
C ASN A 127 3.62 -0.60 -4.06
N LYS A 128 3.13 0.57 -3.63
CA LYS A 128 4.00 1.66 -3.17
C LYS A 128 4.67 1.39 -1.83
N TYR A 129 4.17 0.41 -1.07
CA TYR A 129 4.57 0.18 0.32
C TYR A 129 5.65 -0.90 0.44
N PHE A 130 5.47 -2.01 -0.27
CA PHE A 130 6.38 -3.14 -0.20
C PHE A 130 6.31 -4.01 -1.46
N VAL A 131 7.29 -4.89 -1.61
CA VAL A 131 7.31 -5.97 -2.59
C VAL A 131 7.13 -7.30 -1.87
N GLU A 132 6.32 -8.20 -2.42
CA GLU A 132 6.13 -9.54 -1.85
C GLU A 132 7.46 -10.31 -1.88
N LEU A 133 7.70 -11.12 -0.84
CA LEU A 133 8.92 -11.90 -0.71
C LEU A 133 9.15 -12.82 -1.93
N GLU A 134 8.09 -13.48 -2.40
CA GLU A 134 8.14 -14.38 -3.56
C GLU A 134 8.59 -13.64 -4.83
N ASP A 135 8.05 -12.45 -5.09
CA ASP A 135 8.45 -11.64 -6.24
C ASP A 135 9.89 -11.15 -6.10
N PHE A 136 10.28 -10.75 -4.89
CA PHE A 136 11.64 -10.32 -4.61
C PHE A 136 12.64 -11.46 -4.83
N GLU A 137 12.37 -12.67 -4.36
CA GLU A 137 13.27 -13.82 -4.50
C GLU A 137 13.34 -14.35 -5.95
N ASN A 138 12.23 -14.35 -6.68
CA ASN A 138 12.16 -14.95 -8.02
C ASN A 138 12.50 -13.98 -9.17
N VAL A 139 12.17 -12.70 -9.02
CA VAL A 139 12.27 -11.71 -10.12
C VAL A 139 13.48 -10.80 -9.96
N PHE A 140 13.72 -10.25 -8.76
CA PHE A 140 14.75 -9.24 -8.57
C PHE A 140 16.17 -9.75 -8.90
N PRO A 141 16.58 -11.00 -8.57
CA PRO A 141 17.90 -11.51 -8.95
C PRO A 141 18.18 -11.47 -10.45
N LYS A 142 17.16 -11.74 -11.28
CA LYS A 142 17.28 -11.67 -12.75
C LYS A 142 17.57 -10.24 -13.20
N VAL A 143 16.81 -9.28 -12.68
CA VAL A 143 16.97 -7.85 -12.99
C VAL A 143 18.31 -7.33 -12.48
N MET A 144 18.67 -7.65 -11.24
CA MET A 144 19.93 -7.22 -10.64
C MET A 144 21.13 -7.75 -11.41
N LYS A 145 21.11 -9.02 -11.82
CA LYS A 145 22.14 -9.62 -12.66
C LYS A 145 22.25 -8.90 -14.00
N PHE A 146 21.12 -8.61 -14.66
CA PHE A 146 21.10 -7.87 -15.91
C PHE A 146 21.68 -6.45 -15.75
N CYS A 147 21.31 -5.76 -14.68
CA CYS A 147 21.68 -4.36 -14.45
C CYS A 147 23.06 -4.16 -13.82
N SER A 148 23.76 -5.24 -13.44
CA SER A 148 24.93 -5.18 -12.56
C SER A 148 24.65 -4.42 -11.26
N ALA A 149 23.46 -4.63 -10.70
CA ALA A 149 23.03 -4.04 -9.44
C ALA A 149 23.23 -5.01 -8.28
N THR A 150 23.33 -4.46 -7.08
CA THR A 150 23.44 -5.22 -5.83
C THR A 150 22.31 -4.83 -4.89
N ALA A 151 21.74 -5.82 -4.22
CA ALA A 151 20.89 -5.62 -3.06
C ALA A 151 21.71 -5.90 -1.79
N SER A 152 21.71 -4.96 -0.86
CA SER A 152 22.22 -5.15 0.49
C SER A 152 21.08 -4.91 1.49
N VAL A 153 21.08 -5.66 2.59
CA VAL A 153 20.15 -5.37 3.68
C VAL A 153 20.57 -4.02 4.27
N SER A 154 19.69 -3.03 4.16
CA SER A 154 19.95 -1.71 4.71
C SER A 154 19.67 -1.75 6.21
N MET A 155 20.72 -1.68 7.02
CA MET A 155 20.57 -1.15 8.38
C MET A 155 20.38 0.35 8.21
N PHE A 156 19.19 0.87 8.45
CA PHE A 156 18.90 2.29 8.27
C PHE A 156 19.92 3.14 9.01
N ASP A 157 20.71 3.92 8.28
CA ASP A 157 21.42 5.04 8.87
C ASP A 157 20.39 6.17 9.00
N ASN A 158 19.93 6.43 10.23
CA ASN A 158 18.86 7.37 10.58
C ASN A 158 19.08 8.80 10.04
N LYS A 159 20.25 9.10 9.46
CA LYS A 159 20.63 10.42 8.96
C LYS A 159 20.21 10.72 7.53
N LEU A 160 19.83 9.72 6.72
CA LEU A 160 19.62 9.93 5.27
C LEU A 160 18.17 10.25 4.89
N ILE A 161 17.19 10.02 5.78
CA ILE A 161 15.78 10.02 5.40
C ILE A 161 14.91 10.60 6.52
N GLU A 162 14.22 11.69 6.22
CA GLU A 162 13.19 12.25 7.09
C GLU A 162 11.89 11.44 6.95
N ARG A 163 11.27 11.08 8.09
CA ARG A 163 9.95 10.45 8.10
C ARG A 163 8.89 11.48 7.69
N SER A 164 8.14 11.18 6.64
CA SER A 164 6.96 11.94 6.24
C SER A 164 5.71 11.46 6.97
N TYR A 165 4.69 12.30 7.03
CA TYR A 165 3.37 11.98 7.55
C TYR A 165 2.31 12.48 6.56
N ILE A 166 1.07 11.99 6.69
CA ILE A 166 -0.04 12.56 5.91
C ILE A 166 -0.19 14.06 6.22
N SER A 167 -0.66 14.83 5.24
CA SER A 167 -0.82 16.27 5.42
C SER A 167 -1.95 16.61 6.40
N ASP A 168 -1.96 17.81 6.97
CA ASP A 168 -3.06 18.28 7.82
C ASP A 168 -4.40 18.28 7.04
N GLN A 169 -4.37 18.62 5.75
CA GLN A 169 -5.54 18.51 4.87
C GLN A 169 -6.04 17.07 4.75
N SER A 170 -5.14 16.10 4.58
CA SER A 170 -5.47 14.68 4.53
C SER A 170 -6.06 14.18 5.86
N VAL A 171 -5.56 14.67 6.99
CA VAL A 171 -6.13 14.41 8.32
C VAL A 171 -7.57 14.94 8.39
N ASP A 172 -7.82 16.17 7.93
CA ASP A 172 -9.15 16.77 7.96
C ASP A 172 -10.14 16.03 7.05
N ILE A 173 -9.70 15.56 5.87
CA ILE A 173 -10.50 14.72 4.98
C ILE A 173 -10.91 13.41 5.68
N LEU A 174 -9.94 12.69 6.26
CA LEU A 174 -10.21 11.46 7.00
C LEU A 174 -11.17 11.70 8.16
N LYS A 175 -10.92 12.72 8.99
CA LYS A 175 -11.77 13.06 10.13
C LYS A 175 -13.19 13.33 9.69
N LYS A 176 -13.38 14.16 8.65
CA LYS A 176 -14.70 14.49 8.13
C LYS A 176 -15.46 13.25 7.69
N ARG A 177 -14.81 12.35 6.96
CA ARG A 177 -15.46 11.11 6.51
C ARG A 177 -15.83 10.18 7.67
N ILE A 178 -14.94 10.02 8.64
CA ILE A 178 -15.24 9.22 9.84
C ILE A 178 -16.42 9.84 10.61
N ASP A 179 -16.44 11.17 10.75
CA ASP A 179 -17.52 11.90 11.42
C ASP A 179 -18.88 11.72 10.71
N GLU A 180 -18.90 11.74 9.37
CA GLU A 180 -20.08 11.44 8.56
C GLU A 180 -20.55 9.99 8.76
N TYR A 181 -19.62 9.04 8.66
CA TYR A 181 -19.90 7.62 8.85
C TYR A 181 -20.52 7.33 10.23
N VAL A 182 -20.01 7.96 11.30
CA VAL A 182 -20.55 7.83 12.67
C VAL A 182 -21.97 8.41 12.78
N LYS A 183 -22.28 9.50 12.08
CA LYS A 183 -23.60 10.15 12.11
C LYS A 183 -24.66 9.38 11.32
N ASP A 184 -24.27 8.82 10.16
CA ASP A 184 -25.20 8.17 9.24
C ASP A 184 -25.65 6.78 9.72
N LYS A 185 -24.78 6.06 10.45
CA LYS A 185 -25.10 4.72 10.97
C LYS A 185 -26.01 4.82 12.20
N LYS A 186 -27.34 4.73 11.96
CA LYS A 186 -28.35 4.50 13.01
C LYS A 186 -28.04 3.22 13.78
N GLN A 187 -27.51 3.40 14.99
CA GLN A 187 -27.37 2.40 16.07
C GLN A 187 -26.53 1.14 15.76
N GLY A 188 -25.34 1.08 16.36
CA GLY A 188 -24.56 -0.16 16.46
C GLY A 188 -23.09 0.03 16.84
N PHE A 189 -22.55 1.21 16.51
CA PHE A 189 -21.12 1.47 16.58
C PHE A 189 -20.80 2.32 17.83
N VAL A 190 -20.53 3.62 17.75
CA VAL A 190 -20.17 4.42 18.95
C VAL A 190 -21.33 5.35 19.35
N LYS A 191 -21.50 5.67 20.63
CA LYS A 191 -22.45 6.73 21.02
C LYS A 191 -21.89 8.07 20.52
N ILE A 192 -22.74 8.91 19.91
CA ILE A 192 -22.30 10.22 19.39
C ILE A 192 -21.71 11.08 20.51
N GLU A 193 -22.29 11.01 21.71
CA GLU A 193 -21.80 11.75 22.88
C GLU A 193 -20.39 11.32 23.31
N GLU A 194 -20.09 10.02 23.22
CA GLU A 194 -18.76 9.46 23.50
C GLU A 194 -17.75 9.93 22.45
N TYR A 195 -18.13 9.88 21.17
CA TYR A 195 -17.30 10.30 20.06
C TYR A 195 -16.95 11.80 20.10
N GLU A 196 -17.94 12.66 20.38
CA GLU A 196 -17.74 14.10 20.53
C GLU A 196 -16.91 14.45 21.77
N GLN A 197 -16.93 13.61 22.81
CA GLN A 197 -16.09 13.79 23.99
C GLN A 197 -14.59 13.61 23.68
N VAL A 198 -14.24 12.76 22.71
CA VAL A 198 -12.84 12.53 22.29
C VAL A 198 -12.16 13.85 21.93
N ARG A 199 -12.79 14.66 21.09
CA ARG A 199 -12.24 15.96 20.66
C ARG A 199 -11.99 16.91 21.84
N LYS A 200 -12.91 16.93 22.82
CA LYS A 200 -12.79 17.78 24.01
C LYS A 200 -11.61 17.37 24.88
N GLU A 201 -11.47 16.07 25.18
CA GLU A 201 -10.36 15.56 25.99
C GLU A 201 -9.01 15.71 25.27
N VAL A 202 -8.93 15.38 23.98
CA VAL A 202 -7.70 15.58 23.20
C VAL A 202 -7.29 17.05 23.16
N THR A 203 -8.24 17.97 22.97
CA THR A 203 -7.94 19.41 23.00
C THR A 203 -7.38 19.85 24.36
N LYS A 204 -7.98 19.38 25.45
CA LYS A 204 -7.52 19.63 26.82
C LYS A 204 -6.11 19.08 27.04
N TRP A 205 -5.85 17.84 26.61
CA TRP A 205 -4.52 17.22 26.72
C TRP A 205 -3.47 17.93 25.87
N LYS A 206 -3.80 18.33 24.64
CA LYS A 206 -2.90 19.12 23.78
C LYS A 206 -2.47 20.41 24.47
N LYS A 207 -3.41 21.11 25.11
CA LYS A 207 -3.11 22.33 25.89
C LYS A 207 -2.26 22.04 27.13
N GLN A 208 -2.61 21.03 27.92
CA GLN A 208 -1.93 20.68 29.17
C GLN A 208 -0.49 20.20 28.94
N LYS A 209 -0.27 19.38 27.91
CA LYS A 209 1.03 18.76 27.60
C LYS A 209 1.81 19.50 26.50
N ARG A 210 1.30 20.63 26.00
CA ARG A 210 1.90 21.46 24.93
C ARG A 210 2.19 20.68 23.64
N ILE A 211 1.32 19.74 23.29
CA ILE A 211 1.47 18.87 22.12
C ILE A 211 1.15 19.66 20.85
N ARG A 212 2.04 19.55 19.85
CA ARG A 212 1.86 20.11 18.50
C ARG A 212 1.88 18.97 17.48
N ASN A 213 0.85 18.92 16.65
CA ASN A 213 0.67 17.96 15.55
C ASN A 213 0.85 16.46 15.84
N GLY A 214 0.72 16.04 17.10
CA GLY A 214 0.91 14.65 17.50
C GLY A 214 2.37 14.22 17.65
N GLN A 215 3.33 15.14 17.59
CA GLN A 215 4.75 14.80 17.77
C GLN A 215 4.99 14.18 19.15
N GLY A 216 5.66 13.02 19.17
CA GLY A 216 5.96 12.29 20.41
C GLY A 216 4.75 11.62 21.06
N VAL A 217 3.57 11.67 20.42
CA VAL A 217 2.33 11.08 20.94
C VAL A 217 2.13 9.67 20.42
N VAL A 218 1.66 8.80 21.31
CA VAL A 218 1.10 7.49 20.94
C VAL A 218 -0.26 7.29 21.58
N VAL A 219 -1.22 6.82 20.78
CA VAL A 219 -2.50 6.29 21.26
C VAL A 219 -2.41 4.77 21.27
N VAL A 220 -2.67 4.19 22.43
CA VAL A 220 -2.58 2.75 22.66
C VAL A 220 -4.00 2.18 22.71
N ASP A 221 -4.26 1.24 21.81
CA ASP A 221 -5.40 0.34 21.90
C ASP A 221 -5.12 -0.67 23.03
N ALA A 222 -5.56 -0.34 24.23
CA ALA A 222 -5.23 -1.11 25.42
C ALA A 222 -5.91 -2.49 25.41
N LEU A 223 -7.05 -2.63 24.74
CA LEU A 223 -7.79 -3.88 24.65
C LEU A 223 -7.05 -4.88 23.75
N ASN A 224 -6.58 -4.39 22.60
CA ASN A 224 -5.80 -5.18 21.66
C ASN A 224 -4.39 -5.48 22.19
N PHE A 225 -3.77 -4.54 22.90
CA PHE A 225 -2.43 -4.73 23.45
C PHE A 225 -2.39 -5.69 24.66
N GLY A 226 -3.38 -5.61 25.54
CA GLY A 226 -3.40 -6.37 26.80
C GLY A 226 -4.14 -7.71 26.78
N GLY A 227 -4.70 -8.14 25.64
CA GLY A 227 -5.60 -9.30 25.59
C GLY A 227 -6.82 -9.15 26.51
N GLY A 228 -7.25 -7.91 26.77
CA GLY A 228 -8.28 -7.56 27.75
C GLY A 228 -7.84 -7.52 29.23
N GLY A 229 -6.58 -7.83 29.54
CA GLY A 229 -5.96 -7.60 30.85
C GLY A 229 -5.07 -6.35 30.87
N ASP A 230 -4.63 -5.91 32.05
CA ASP A 230 -3.62 -4.86 32.17
C ASP A 230 -2.22 -5.46 31.93
N PRO A 231 -1.54 -5.17 30.81
CA PRO A 231 -0.26 -5.75 30.45
C PRO A 231 0.89 -5.15 31.27
N LYS A 232 1.76 -6.04 31.73
CA LYS A 232 2.93 -5.74 32.57
C LYS A 232 4.07 -4.99 31.84
N SER A 233 3.86 -4.54 30.60
CA SER A 233 4.93 -4.08 29.69
C SER A 233 4.82 -2.62 29.23
N TRP A 234 4.13 -1.77 29.99
CA TRP A 234 3.94 -0.35 29.69
C TRP A 234 5.23 0.49 29.65
N GLU A 235 6.23 0.14 30.45
CA GLU A 235 7.52 0.83 30.50
C GLU A 235 8.20 0.91 29.13
N ARG A 236 7.95 -0.07 28.24
CA ARG A 236 8.53 -0.09 26.89
C ARG A 236 7.88 0.89 25.93
N ILE A 237 6.61 1.22 26.12
CA ILE A 237 5.92 2.24 25.32
C ILE A 237 6.39 3.63 25.77
N SER A 238 6.42 3.87 27.08
CA SER A 238 6.89 5.12 27.66
C SER A 238 8.37 5.41 27.38
N ALA A 239 9.18 4.40 27.11
CA ALA A 239 10.57 4.58 26.68
C ALA A 239 10.71 5.10 25.23
N GLN A 240 9.68 4.98 24.40
CA GLN A 240 9.74 5.33 22.97
C GLN A 240 8.96 6.60 22.59
N PHE A 241 8.03 7.04 23.45
CA PHE A 241 7.12 8.14 23.20
C PHE A 241 7.01 9.06 24.41
N ASP A 242 7.00 10.37 24.15
CA ASP A 242 6.94 11.41 25.19
C ASP A 242 5.58 11.45 25.89
N HIS A 243 4.52 11.12 25.13
CA HIS A 243 3.15 11.18 25.61
C HIS A 243 2.37 9.94 25.19
N VAL A 244 2.01 9.13 26.19
CA VAL A 244 1.21 7.91 25.99
C VAL A 244 -0.22 8.17 26.43
N PHE A 245 -1.17 7.85 25.56
CA PHE A 245 -2.59 7.91 25.86
C PHE A 245 -3.27 6.59 25.53
N PHE A 246 -4.31 6.24 26.28
CA PHE A 246 -4.95 4.94 26.20
C PHE A 246 -6.40 5.08 25.81
N ALA A 247 -6.85 4.25 24.87
CA ALA A 247 -8.25 3.93 24.69
C ALA A 247 -8.51 2.55 25.32
N THR A 248 -9.44 2.47 26.26
CA THR A 248 -9.69 1.25 27.03
C THR A 248 -11.16 1.14 27.45
N ARG A 249 -11.57 0.02 28.05
CA ARG A 249 -12.94 -0.14 28.59
C ARG A 249 -13.10 0.59 29.90
N SER A 250 -14.29 1.12 30.15
CA SER A 250 -14.71 1.53 31.51
C SER A 250 -14.56 0.35 32.47
N PRO A 251 -13.56 0.35 33.38
CA PRO A 251 -13.43 -0.72 34.35
C PRO A 251 -14.45 -0.51 35.49
N PRO A 252 -14.71 -1.52 36.33
CA PRO A 252 -15.47 -1.32 37.56
C PRO A 252 -14.91 -0.15 38.36
N LYS A 253 -15.76 0.68 38.98
CA LYS A 253 -15.36 1.95 39.65
C LYS A 253 -14.13 1.80 40.56
N LYS A 254 -14.02 0.70 41.30
CA LYS A 254 -12.90 0.39 42.22
C LYS A 254 -11.53 0.29 41.53
N VAL A 255 -11.49 -0.13 40.26
CA VAL A 255 -10.27 -0.32 39.46
C VAL A 255 -9.96 0.92 38.61
N ARG A 256 -10.94 1.79 38.37
CA ARG A 256 -10.81 2.98 37.52
C ARG A 256 -9.76 3.96 38.03
N GLU A 257 -9.74 4.21 39.34
CA GLU A 257 -8.80 5.15 39.95
C GLU A 257 -7.35 4.64 39.87
N GLU A 258 -7.15 3.34 40.06
CA GLU A 258 -5.83 2.70 39.91
C GLU A 258 -5.33 2.79 38.47
N VAL A 259 -6.22 2.55 37.50
CA VAL A 259 -5.95 2.64 36.07
C VAL A 259 -5.63 4.09 35.66
N LEU A 260 -6.42 5.08 36.11
CA LEU A 260 -6.15 6.50 35.85
C LEU A 260 -4.82 6.94 36.47
N LYS A 261 -4.53 6.51 37.70
CA LYS A 261 -3.27 6.82 38.37
C LYS A 261 -2.07 6.21 37.62
N ARG A 262 -2.21 4.96 37.15
CA ARG A 262 -1.21 4.25 36.35
C ARG A 262 -0.95 4.93 35.00
N TYR A 263 -1.99 5.45 34.36
CA TYR A 263 -1.89 6.18 33.10
C TYR A 263 -1.68 7.68 33.27
N ASN A 264 -1.40 8.18 34.47
CA ASN A 264 -1.27 9.62 34.73
C ASN A 264 -2.42 10.47 34.14
N GLY A 265 -3.65 9.94 34.23
CA GLY A 265 -4.88 10.58 33.74
C GLY A 265 -5.06 10.61 32.22
N THR A 266 -4.28 9.89 31.43
CA THR A 266 -4.35 9.89 29.95
C THR A 266 -5.14 8.72 29.35
N ALA A 267 -6.26 8.34 29.98
CA ALA A 267 -7.12 7.27 29.48
C ALA A 267 -8.52 7.77 29.12
N LEU A 268 -9.00 7.36 27.95
CA LEU A 268 -10.38 7.50 27.51
C LEU A 268 -11.06 6.14 27.58
N TYR A 269 -12.27 6.14 28.15
CA TYR A 269 -13.03 4.92 28.40
C TYR A 269 -14.17 4.75 27.40
N CYS A 270 -14.23 3.58 26.78
CA CYS A 270 -15.30 3.20 25.86
C CYS A 270 -16.33 2.29 26.52
N ASP A 271 -17.60 2.47 26.12
CA ASP A 271 -18.76 1.81 26.73
C ASP A 271 -19.10 0.43 26.13
N LYS A 272 -18.81 0.17 24.85
CA LYS A 272 -19.21 -1.06 24.13
C LYS A 272 -18.08 -1.72 23.34
N LEU A 273 -18.24 -3.04 23.14
CA LEU A 273 -17.29 -4.03 22.61
C LEU A 273 -16.86 -3.84 21.14
N SER A 274 -17.62 -3.11 20.32
CA SER A 274 -17.52 -3.17 18.85
C SER A 274 -17.08 -1.86 18.18
N THR A 275 -16.53 -0.91 18.94
CA THR A 275 -16.34 0.46 18.39
C THR A 275 -15.34 1.36 19.11
N ASP A 276 -14.48 0.78 19.93
CA ASP A 276 -13.22 1.37 20.37
C ASP A 276 -12.36 1.82 19.18
N ASP A 277 -12.42 1.11 18.06
CA ASP A 277 -11.70 1.41 16.83
C ASP A 277 -11.87 2.86 16.35
N LEU A 278 -13.11 3.34 16.25
CA LEU A 278 -13.39 4.71 15.79
C LEU A 278 -12.94 5.76 16.79
N VAL A 279 -12.99 5.44 18.09
CA VAL A 279 -12.49 6.32 19.16
C VAL A 279 -10.96 6.42 19.08
N ILE A 280 -10.26 5.30 18.90
CA ILE A 280 -8.81 5.23 18.74
C ILE A 280 -8.37 6.06 17.52
N LEU A 281 -9.01 5.82 16.37
CA LEU A 281 -8.72 6.52 15.13
C LEU A 281 -8.99 8.03 15.26
N LYS A 282 -10.15 8.41 15.80
CA LYS A 282 -10.49 9.81 16.04
C LYS A 282 -9.49 10.48 16.97
N MET A 283 -9.15 9.82 18.07
CA MET A 283 -8.21 10.34 19.05
C MET A 283 -6.83 10.62 18.42
N ALA A 284 -6.31 9.69 17.63
CA ALA A 284 -5.04 9.87 16.93
C ALA A 284 -5.09 11.02 15.91
N LEU A 285 -6.16 11.10 15.12
CA LEU A 285 -6.35 12.18 14.15
C LEU A 285 -6.55 13.55 14.82
N GLU A 286 -7.17 13.63 16.00
CA GLU A 286 -7.31 14.88 16.76
C GLU A 286 -5.98 15.37 17.36
N PHE A 287 -5.06 14.44 17.69
CA PHE A 287 -3.71 14.81 18.10
C PHE A 287 -2.91 15.40 16.92
N GLY A 288 -3.00 14.77 15.75
CA GLY A 288 -2.44 15.25 14.49
C GLY A 288 -1.76 14.14 13.67
N PRO A 289 -1.23 14.46 12.47
CA PRO A 289 -0.64 13.51 11.53
C PRO A 289 0.60 12.77 12.04
N MET A 290 1.32 13.31 13.03
CA MET A 290 2.51 12.67 13.60
C MET A 290 2.20 11.68 14.72
N THR A 291 0.91 11.52 15.05
CA THR A 291 0.47 10.63 16.13
C THR A 291 0.71 9.17 15.76
N SER A 292 1.28 8.42 16.68
CA SER A 292 1.48 6.98 16.54
C SER A 292 0.32 6.18 17.15
N LEU A 293 0.09 4.97 16.65
CA LEU A 293 -0.95 4.05 17.09
C LEU A 293 -0.30 2.73 17.51
N VAL A 294 -0.61 2.21 18.69
CA VAL A 294 -0.23 0.83 19.08
C VAL A 294 -1.47 -0.04 19.02
N THR A 295 -1.50 -0.96 18.06
CA THR A 295 -2.60 -1.92 17.87
C THR A 295 -2.18 -3.00 16.87
N ASN A 296 -2.73 -4.21 16.99
CA ASN A 296 -2.66 -5.27 15.98
C ASN A 296 -3.88 -5.30 15.05
N ASP A 297 -4.86 -4.41 15.26
CA ASP A 297 -6.02 -4.31 14.38
C ASP A 297 -5.64 -3.74 13.01
N ARG A 298 -6.16 -4.36 11.95
CA ARG A 298 -5.92 -3.92 10.57
C ARG A 298 -6.98 -2.93 10.09
N TYR A 299 -8.05 -2.73 10.85
CA TYR A 299 -9.20 -1.86 10.55
C TYR A 299 -9.76 -2.07 9.15
N ARG A 300 -9.75 -3.33 8.65
CA ARG A 300 -10.13 -3.63 7.26
C ARG A 300 -11.61 -3.36 7.00
N ASP A 301 -12.47 -3.71 7.96
CA ASP A 301 -13.91 -3.47 7.85
C ASP A 301 -14.21 -1.97 7.87
N HIS A 302 -13.60 -1.22 8.80
CA HIS A 302 -13.71 0.23 8.87
C HIS A 302 -13.18 0.92 7.60
N ARG A 303 -12.01 0.51 7.08
CA ARG A 303 -11.48 1.01 5.80
C ARG A 303 -12.50 0.83 4.68
N ARG A 304 -13.06 -0.37 4.53
CA ARG A 304 -14.06 -0.67 3.49
C ARG A 304 -15.29 0.23 3.61
N GLU A 305 -15.82 0.39 4.81
CA GLU A 305 -17.06 1.14 5.02
C GLU A 305 -16.88 2.67 4.97
N ILE A 306 -15.75 3.20 5.45
CA ILE A 306 -15.47 4.64 5.46
C ILE A 306 -15.03 5.11 4.07
N CYS A 307 -14.16 4.33 3.41
CA CYS A 307 -13.64 4.72 2.10
C CYS A 307 -14.62 4.43 0.97
N ASP A 308 -15.42 3.37 1.07
CA ASP A 308 -16.51 3.06 0.11
C ASP A 308 -16.09 3.13 -1.38
N GLY A 309 -14.87 2.67 -1.69
CA GLY A 309 -14.32 2.67 -3.04
C GLY A 309 -13.76 4.02 -3.55
N ASP A 310 -13.76 5.07 -2.72
CA ASP A 310 -13.05 6.32 -3.00
C ASP A 310 -11.53 6.09 -2.97
N CYS A 311 -10.91 6.10 -4.15
CA CYS A 311 -9.49 5.81 -4.31
C CYS A 311 -8.58 6.83 -3.61
N GLU A 312 -8.96 8.10 -3.56
CA GLU A 312 -8.16 9.14 -2.90
C GLU A 312 -8.20 8.94 -1.37
N LEU A 313 -9.39 8.70 -0.84
CA LEU A 313 -9.57 8.46 0.59
C LEU A 313 -8.92 7.16 1.05
N GLU A 314 -9.03 6.09 0.26
CA GLU A 314 -8.32 4.84 0.49
C GLU A 314 -6.81 5.05 0.56
N GLN A 315 -6.27 5.86 -0.35
CA GLN A 315 -4.86 6.18 -0.36
C GLN A 315 -4.44 6.92 0.91
N ILE A 316 -5.22 7.93 1.33
CA ILE A 316 -4.97 8.70 2.55
C ILE A 316 -5.03 7.79 3.78
N TRP A 317 -6.03 6.90 3.85
CA TRP A 317 -6.19 5.92 4.92
C TRP A 317 -4.97 5.00 5.02
N ASP A 318 -4.57 4.39 3.90
CA ASP A 318 -3.45 3.44 3.88
C ASP A 318 -2.13 4.14 4.23
N ASP A 319 -1.94 5.39 3.78
CA ASP A 319 -0.79 6.22 4.14
C ASP A 319 -0.76 6.52 5.64
N PHE A 320 -1.89 6.90 6.24
CA PHE A 320 -2.00 7.10 7.68
C PHE A 320 -1.66 5.81 8.45
N MET A 321 -2.28 4.69 8.09
CA MET A 321 -2.16 3.44 8.83
C MET A 321 -0.74 2.88 8.78
N ILE A 322 -0.08 2.93 7.62
CA ILE A 322 1.29 2.42 7.48
C ILE A 322 2.31 3.27 8.24
N ASP A 323 2.10 4.59 8.27
CA ASP A 323 3.02 5.51 8.92
C ASP A 323 2.76 5.63 10.42
N ALA A 324 1.52 5.50 10.89
CA ALA A 324 1.14 5.68 12.30
C ALA A 324 1.23 4.38 13.12
N VAL A 325 0.97 3.20 12.54
CA VAL A 325 0.75 1.98 13.33
C VAL A 325 2.04 1.24 13.68
N TYR A 326 2.11 0.88 14.97
CA TYR A 326 3.09 0.01 15.61
C TYR A 326 2.39 -1.26 16.07
N ARG A 327 2.87 -2.41 15.59
CA ARG A 327 2.35 -3.71 16.01
C ARG A 327 3.02 -4.16 17.29
N HIS A 328 2.44 -5.17 17.93
CA HIS A 328 3.00 -5.77 19.13
C HIS A 328 2.93 -7.30 19.09
N PHE A 329 3.87 -7.93 19.78
CA PHE A 329 3.91 -9.38 19.93
C PHE A 329 4.49 -9.73 21.31
N ASP A 330 3.84 -10.66 22.00
CA ASP A 330 4.29 -11.18 23.30
C ASP A 330 4.55 -10.04 24.32
N GLY A 331 3.62 -9.08 24.35
CA GLY A 331 3.69 -7.89 25.20
C GLY A 331 4.79 -6.88 24.81
N ARG A 332 5.45 -7.03 23.66
CA ARG A 332 6.48 -6.11 23.15
C ARG A 332 5.95 -5.34 21.94
N ILE A 333 6.04 -4.01 21.96
CA ILE A 333 5.79 -3.20 20.77
C ILE A 333 6.98 -3.26 19.81
N GLU A 334 6.71 -3.10 18.52
CA GLU A 334 7.73 -2.81 17.52
C GLU A 334 8.55 -1.58 17.92
N ASN A 335 9.83 -1.58 17.55
CA ASN A 335 10.66 -0.39 17.72
C ASN A 335 10.13 0.75 16.86
N ARG A 336 10.17 1.97 17.40
CA ARG A 336 9.85 3.19 16.68
C ARG A 336 10.66 3.25 15.38
N ARG A 337 9.96 3.48 14.27
CA ARG A 337 10.59 3.66 12.96
C ARG A 337 10.74 5.15 12.70
N ASP A 338 11.95 5.56 12.34
CA ASP A 338 12.24 6.93 11.91
C ASP A 338 12.13 7.07 10.38
N PHE A 339 11.40 6.17 9.73
CA PHE A 339 11.23 6.13 8.28
C PHE A 339 9.87 5.55 7.86
N ASN A 340 9.42 5.93 6.65
CA ASN A 340 8.20 5.39 6.04
C ASN A 340 8.48 4.08 5.29
N LEU A 341 7.55 3.13 5.38
CA LEU A 341 7.60 1.86 4.65
C LEU A 341 7.12 2.05 3.22
N ARG A 342 8.02 2.46 2.33
CA ARG A 342 7.69 2.72 0.92
C ARG A 342 8.82 2.29 0.00
N VAL A 343 8.46 1.77 -1.18
CA VAL A 343 9.40 1.61 -2.29
C VAL A 343 9.74 3.01 -2.81
N ARG A 344 11.02 3.39 -2.75
CA ARG A 344 11.43 4.77 -3.06
C ARG A 344 12.84 4.87 -3.59
N LYS A 345 13.13 5.99 -4.25
CA LYS A 345 14.46 6.36 -4.73
C LYS A 345 15.00 7.51 -3.89
N VAL A 346 16.23 7.38 -3.38
CA VAL A 346 16.98 8.46 -2.72
C VAL A 346 18.34 8.56 -3.40
N GLY A 347 18.61 9.69 -4.05
CA GLY A 347 19.77 9.82 -4.94
C GLY A 347 19.72 8.77 -6.07
N GLN A 348 20.75 7.94 -6.20
CA GLN A 348 20.82 6.83 -7.15
C GLN A 348 20.44 5.47 -6.56
N LYS A 349 20.03 5.44 -5.29
CA LYS A 349 19.70 4.19 -4.58
C LYS A 349 18.20 3.99 -4.48
N TRP A 350 17.77 2.75 -4.59
CA TRP A 350 16.39 2.35 -4.32
C TRP A 350 16.30 1.64 -2.99
N PHE A 351 15.27 1.97 -2.21
CA PHE A 351 14.95 1.32 -0.95
C PHE A 351 13.65 0.55 -1.12
N VAL A 352 13.70 -0.75 -0.84
CA VAL A 352 12.62 -1.70 -1.14
C VAL A 352 12.28 -2.47 0.13
N PRO A 353 11.18 -2.12 0.81
CA PRO A 353 10.62 -2.98 1.84
C PRO A 353 10.12 -4.28 1.22
N VAL A 354 10.52 -5.40 1.80
CA VAL A 354 10.12 -6.75 1.37
C VAL A 354 9.37 -7.41 2.52
N LEU A 355 8.17 -7.88 2.22
CA LEU A 355 7.25 -8.48 3.18
C LEU A 355 6.75 -9.81 2.64
N ASP A 356 6.55 -10.78 3.53
CA ASP A 356 5.76 -11.98 3.25
C ASP A 356 4.37 -11.78 3.84
N SER A 357 3.45 -11.27 3.02
CA SER A 357 2.13 -10.89 3.50
C SER A 357 1.23 -12.10 3.83
N GLU A 358 1.53 -13.25 3.22
CA GLU A 358 0.81 -14.51 3.40
C GLU A 358 1.30 -15.32 4.61
N GLY A 359 2.45 -14.98 5.18
CA GLY A 359 2.95 -15.61 6.39
C GLY A 359 3.50 -17.02 6.17
N ARG A 360 3.99 -17.30 4.96
CA ARG A 360 4.54 -18.61 4.59
C ARG A 360 5.92 -18.86 5.24
N SER A 361 6.64 -17.80 5.60
CA SER A 361 7.96 -17.79 6.21
C SER A 361 7.89 -17.73 7.74
N PRO A 362 8.74 -18.47 8.47
CA PRO A 362 8.89 -18.29 9.92
C PRO A 362 9.39 -16.88 10.30
N GLU A 363 9.89 -16.10 9.33
CA GLU A 363 10.30 -14.71 9.49
C GLU A 363 9.26 -13.69 8.98
N PHE A 364 8.01 -14.07 8.71
CA PHE A 364 7.01 -13.18 8.07
C PHE A 364 6.78 -11.81 8.74
N ARG A 365 7.14 -11.70 10.02
CA ARG A 365 7.04 -10.45 10.79
C ARG A 365 8.31 -9.60 10.76
N LYS A 366 9.42 -10.12 10.24
CA LYS A 366 10.68 -9.40 10.09
C LYS A 366 10.68 -8.70 8.73
N LEU A 367 10.15 -7.47 8.71
CA LEU A 367 10.28 -6.62 7.54
C LEU A 367 11.77 -6.36 7.26
N LYS A 368 12.24 -6.73 6.06
CA LYS A 368 13.59 -6.42 5.58
C LYS A 368 13.49 -5.30 4.55
N ILE A 369 14.42 -4.36 4.60
CA ILE A 369 14.49 -3.28 3.62
C ILE A 369 15.81 -3.41 2.88
N TYR A 370 15.71 -3.60 1.58
CA TYR A 370 16.86 -3.75 0.71
C TYR A 370 17.23 -2.43 0.07
N CYS A 371 18.51 -2.08 0.14
CA CYS A 371 19.09 -1.01 -0.65
C CYS A 371 19.60 -1.62 -1.95
N ILE A 372 19.02 -1.21 -3.07
CA ILE A 372 19.41 -1.60 -4.42
C ILE A 372 20.18 -0.46 -5.06
N GLU A 373 21.41 -0.73 -5.46
CA GLU A 373 22.29 0.22 -6.14
C GLU A 373 22.97 -0.43 -7.33
N GLN A 374 23.16 0.33 -8.40
CA GLN A 374 23.95 -0.14 -9.53
C GLN A 374 25.43 -0.05 -9.16
N LYS A 375 26.21 -1.10 -9.41
CA LYS A 375 27.66 -1.00 -9.29
C LYS A 375 28.16 0.01 -10.31
N LEU A 376 28.78 1.09 -9.84
CA LEU A 376 29.63 1.90 -10.69
C LEU A 376 30.81 1.02 -11.10
N THR A 377 30.80 0.54 -12.34
CA THR A 377 32.03 0.06 -12.97
C THR A 377 32.95 1.27 -13.10
N SER A 378 33.91 1.40 -12.18
CA SER A 378 35.09 2.22 -12.39
C SER A 378 35.75 1.73 -13.68
N CYS A 379 35.81 2.58 -14.70
CA CYS A 379 36.62 2.33 -15.88
C CYS A 379 38.05 2.05 -15.42
N VAL A 380 38.59 0.88 -15.79
CA VAL A 380 40.02 0.58 -15.74
C VAL A 380 40.59 0.87 -17.12
#